data_AF-A0A357L8F7-F1
#
_entry.id   AF-A0A357L8F7-F1
#
_cell.length_a   1.000
_cell.length_b   1.000
_cell.length_c   1.000
_cell.angle_alpha   90.00
_cell.angle_beta   90.00
_cell.angle_gamma   90.00
#
_symmetry.space_group_name_H-M   'P 1'
#
loop_
_entity.id
_entity.type
_entity.pdbx_description
1 polymer ?
#
loop_
_entity_poly.entity_id
_entity_poly.type
_entity_poly.pdbx_seq_one_letter_code
_entity_poly.pdbx_strand_id
1 'polypeptide(L)' 'IDGGVHRLPEVALRDQQRQAAIESLGWRVIRIDAASAMNSGWLVAFLEKELGL' A
#
# COMPACT_ATOMS: atom_id res chain seq x y z
N ILE A 1 4.01 0.28 -1.38
CA ILE A 1 4.59 1.62 -1.13
C ILE A 1 4.13 2.53 -2.26
N ASP A 2 3.48 3.63 -1.95
CA ASP A 2 2.95 4.58 -2.92
C ASP A 2 3.85 5.82 -2.98
N GLY A 3 4.46 6.05 -4.14
CA GLY A 3 5.43 7.13 -4.38
C GLY A 3 4.82 8.45 -4.84
N GLY A 4 3.49 8.62 -4.78
CA GLY A 4 2.81 9.85 -5.21
C GLY A 4 2.81 10.08 -6.74
N VAL A 5 3.32 9.12 -7.52
CA VAL A 5 3.31 9.14 -8.99
C VAL A 5 2.11 8.33 -9.50
N HIS A 6 0.91 8.75 -9.09
CA HIS A 6 -0.36 8.32 -9.68
C HIS A 6 -1.20 9.55 -10.09
N ARG A 7 -0.55 10.58 -10.66
CA ARG A 7 -1.19 11.84 -11.07
C ARG A 7 -2.07 11.71 -12.32
N LEU A 8 -2.00 10.58 -13.01
CA LEU A 8 -2.77 10.30 -14.22
C LEU A 8 -4.03 9.50 -13.86
N PRO A 9 -5.24 9.96 -14.24
CA PRO A 9 -6.50 9.28 -13.92
C PRO A 9 -6.53 7.80 -14.34
N GLU A 10 -5.96 7.47 -15.50
CA GLU A 10 -5.90 6.10 -16.01
C GLU A 10 -5.01 5.18 -15.16
N VAL A 11 -3.97 5.73 -14.53
CA VAL A 11 -3.08 4.97 -13.66
C VAL A 11 -3.77 4.72 -12.31
N ALA A 12 -4.46 5.73 -11.77
CA ALA A 12 -5.27 5.58 -10.56
C ALA A 12 -6.39 4.53 -10.73
N LEU A 13 -7.05 4.53 -11.90
CA LEU A 13 -8.08 3.53 -12.20
C LEU A 13 -7.51 2.11 -12.27
N ARG A 14 -6.37 1.91 -12.96
CA ARG A 14 -5.70 0.60 -13.03
C ARG A 14 -5.25 0.10 -11.66
N ASP A 15 -4.76 1.01 -10.83
CA ASP A 15 -4.33 0.72 -9.48
C ASP A 15 -5.51 0.30 -8.58
N GLN A 16 -6.66 0.98 -8.69
CA GLN A 16 -7.90 0.59 -8.01
C GLN A 16 -8.39 -0.80 -8.48
N GLN A 17 -8.39 -1.06 -9.79
CA GLN A 17 -8.77 -2.36 -10.35
C GLN A 17 -7.86 -3.49 -9.84
N ARG A 18 -6.55 -3.24 -9.81
CA ARG A 18 -5.58 -4.19 -9.27
C ARG A 18 -5.83 -4.47 -7.78
N GLN A 19 -6.09 -3.44 -6.99
CA GLN A 19 -6.40 -3.61 -5.58
C GLN A 19 -7.65 -4.47 -5.39
N ALA A 20 -8.74 -4.18 -6.10
CA ALA A 20 -9.96 -4.96 -6.03
C ALA A 20 -9.75 -6.44 -6.42
N ALA A 21 -8.92 -6.71 -7.44
CA ALA A 21 -8.58 -8.07 -7.84
C ALA A 21 -7.81 -8.82 -6.74
N ILE A 22 -6.82 -8.17 -6.12
CA ILE A 22 -6.04 -8.77 -5.02
C ILE A 22 -6.94 -9.04 -3.80
N GLU A 23 -7.80 -8.09 -3.45
CA GLU A 23 -8.76 -8.23 -2.34
C GLU A 23 -9.78 -9.34 -2.60
N SER A 24 -10.22 -9.53 -3.85
CA SER A 24 -11.11 -10.64 -4.22
C SER A 24 -10.49 -12.03 -4.04
N LEU A 25 -9.15 -12.11 -4.02
CA LEU A 25 -8.39 -13.33 -3.74
C LEU A 25 -8.20 -13.57 -2.23
N GLY A 26 -8.79 -12.72 -1.37
CA GLY A 26 -8.70 -12.83 0.09
C GLY A 26 -7.49 -12.14 0.72
N TRP A 27 -6.71 -11.39 -0.06
CA TRP A 27 -5.57 -10.63 0.46
C TRP A 27 -6.01 -9.28 1.01
N ARG A 28 -5.39 -8.86 2.11
CA ARG A 28 -5.52 -7.49 2.62
C ARG A 28 -4.41 -6.63 2.01
N VAL A 29 -4.79 -5.54 1.34
CA VAL A 29 -3.83 -4.58 0.78
C VAL A 29 -3.59 -3.44 1.75
N ILE A 30 -2.32 -3.16 2.06
CA ILE A 30 -1.91 -2.05 2.92
C ILE A 30 -1.07 -1.08 2.09
N ARG A 31 -1.44 0.21 2.15
CA ARG A 31 -0.72 1.28 1.46
C ARG A 31 0.08 2.10 2.46
N ILE A 32 1.34 2.33 2.09
CA ILE A 32 2.30 3.10 2.86
C ILE A 32 2.87 4.12 1.89
N ASP A 33 2.81 5.41 2.21
CA ASP A 33 3.44 6.44 1.39
C ASP A 33 4.97 6.30 1.43
N ALA A 34 5.64 6.74 0.38
CA ALA A 34 7.08 6.60 0.26
C ALA A 34 7.86 7.31 1.38
N ALA A 35 7.38 8.43 1.91
CA ALA A 35 8.09 9.15 2.96
C ALA A 35 8.10 8.34 4.27
N SER A 36 6.94 7.80 4.66
CA SER A 36 6.81 6.91 5.82
C SER A 36 7.63 5.63 5.64
N ALA A 37 7.63 5.03 4.45
CA ALA A 37 8.39 3.82 4.15
C ALA A 37 9.92 3.99 4.29
N MET A 38 10.44 5.21 4.15
CA MET A 38 11.88 5.49 4.30
C MET A 38 12.33 5.49 5.77
N ASN A 39 11.41 5.59 6.73
CA ASN A 39 11.72 5.46 8.14
C ASN A 39 11.61 3.98 8.56
N SER A 40 12.75 3.30 8.65
CA SER A 40 12.80 1.87 8.97
C SER A 40 12.19 1.52 10.32
N GLY A 41 12.41 2.33 11.36
CA GLY A 41 11.85 2.09 12.69
C GLY A 41 10.33 2.21 12.71
N TRP A 42 9.79 3.24 12.05
CA TRP A 42 8.35 3.39 11.87
C TRP A 42 7.77 2.25 11.04
N LEU A 43 8.44 1.86 9.94
CA LEU A 43 7.96 0.82 9.02
C LEU A 43 7.86 -0.54 9.72
N VAL A 44 8.87 -0.92 10.51
CA VAL A 44 8.85 -2.19 11.25
C VAL A 44 7.71 -2.18 12.27
N ALA A 45 7.61 -1.14 13.10
CA ALA A 45 6.53 -1.05 14.11
C ALA A 45 5.13 -1.05 13.47
N PHE A 46 4.99 -0.40 12.31
CA PHE A 46 3.76 -0.42 11.53
C PHE A 46 3.42 -1.84 11.05
N LEU A 47 4.39 -2.56 10.48
CA LEU A 47 4.17 -3.93 9.98
C LEU A 47 3.88 -4.92 11.11
N GLU A 48 4.57 -4.82 12.25
CA GLU A 48 4.29 -5.64 13.44
C GLU A 48 2.83 -5.48 13.88
N LYS A 49 2.37 -4.23 14.01
CA LYS A 49 0.97 -3.93 14.34
C LYS A 49 0.00 -4.52 13.32
N GLU A 50 0.28 -4.39 12.04
CA GLU A 50 -0.61 -4.86 10.96
C GLU A 50 -0.67 -6.40 10.85
N LEU A 51 0.40 -7.07 11.28
CA LEU A 51 0.49 -8.54 11.33
C LEU A 51 0.06 -9.13 12.68
N GLY A 52 -0.14 -8.30 13.71
CA GLY A 52 -0.48 -8.74 15.06
C GLY A 52 0.68 -9.45 15.78
N LEU A 53 1.92 -9.02 15.50
CA LEU A 53 3.16 -9.55 16.08
C LEU A 53 3.62 -8.74 17.30
#